data_AF-A0A0K8UR50-F1
#
_entry.id   AF-A0A0K8UR50-F1
#
_cell.length_a   1.000
_cell.length_b   1.000
_cell.length_c   1.000
_cell.angle_alpha   90.00
_cell.angle_beta   90.00
_cell.angle_gamma   90.00
#
_symmetry.space_group_name_H-M   'P 1'
#
loop_
_entity.id
_entity.type
_entity.pdbx_description
1 polymer ?
#
loop_
_entity_poly.entity_id
_entity_poly.type
_entity_poly.pdbx_seq_one_letter_code
_entity_poly.pdbx_strand_id
1 'polypeptide(L)'
;SSARVQKKTKKKQPPPASTFAANVHAAAAAGTAGNNPSASTSNTAQHTAAGSNEKPHIFSNVRPTEDAWDILLARSEGLHAHGHGREACILAVRLAEEMLANPPNLMVELPQMPKRKGKNKNINPISHHLTVLASSTLSKCAFLCTVLSENSEHFHIAFRICL
;
A
#
# COMPACT_ATOMS: atom_id res chain seq x y z
N SER A 1 39.11 38.30 35.81
CA SER A 1 39.93 37.08 35.68
C SER A 1 39.42 36.02 36.66
N SER A 2 38.37 35.26 36.34
CA SER A 2 38.35 34.10 35.44
C SER A 2 38.70 32.79 36.16
N ALA A 3 37.72 32.20 36.83
CA ALA A 3 37.80 30.86 37.39
C ALA A 3 37.61 29.80 36.28
N ARG A 4 38.56 28.87 36.15
CA ARG A 4 38.60 27.87 35.05
C ARG A 4 38.07 26.50 35.51
N VAL A 5 36.76 26.32 35.49
CA VAL A 5 36.13 25.01 35.77
C VAL A 5 36.37 24.05 34.60
N GLN A 6 37.06 22.94 34.86
CA GLN A 6 37.27 21.88 33.88
C GLN A 6 36.02 21.00 33.75
N LYS A 7 35.32 21.06 32.60
CA LYS A 7 34.22 20.13 32.29
C LYS A 7 34.79 18.81 31.75
N LYS A 8 34.64 17.72 32.52
CA LYS A 8 34.93 16.36 32.05
C LYS A 8 34.01 15.99 30.87
N THR A 9 34.60 15.51 29.79
CA THR A 9 33.90 15.03 28.59
C THR A 9 33.37 13.60 28.80
N LYS A 10 32.05 13.46 28.87
CA LYS A 10 31.39 12.14 28.94
C LYS A 10 31.18 11.61 27.52
N LYS A 11 32.11 10.76 27.03
CA LYS A 11 31.93 10.00 25.78
C LYS A 11 30.65 9.17 25.87
N LYS A 12 29.74 9.30 24.90
CA LYS A 12 28.50 8.52 24.80
C LYS A 12 28.75 7.38 23.81
N GLN A 13 28.68 6.15 24.30
CA GLN A 13 28.97 4.92 23.56
C GLN A 13 27.70 4.48 22.79
N PRO A 14 27.78 4.06 21.52
CA PRO A 14 26.63 3.50 20.79
C PRO A 14 26.37 2.04 21.20
N PRO A 15 25.12 1.56 21.20
CA PRO A 15 24.80 0.15 21.40
C PRO A 15 25.19 -0.69 20.16
N PRO A 16 25.49 -1.99 20.33
CA PRO A 16 25.97 -2.85 19.24
C PRO A 16 24.86 -3.27 18.27
N ALA A 17 25.23 -3.45 17.00
CA ALA A 17 24.38 -4.07 15.99
C ALA A 17 24.20 -5.58 16.27
N SER A 18 22.97 -6.08 16.15
CA SER A 18 22.70 -7.51 16.22
C SER A 18 22.72 -8.11 14.81
N THR A 19 23.73 -8.92 14.53
CA THR A 19 23.85 -9.69 13.28
C THR A 19 23.04 -10.97 13.41
N PHE A 20 22.01 -11.15 12.57
CA PHE A 20 21.43 -12.46 12.33
C PHE A 20 21.68 -12.87 10.87
N ALA A 21 22.70 -13.71 10.67
CA ALA A 21 22.96 -14.38 9.41
C ALA A 21 22.37 -15.78 9.47
N ALA A 22 21.49 -16.11 8.53
CA ALA A 22 21.04 -17.48 8.28
C ALA A 22 21.09 -17.73 6.78
N ASN A 23 22.07 -18.52 6.35
CA ASN A 23 22.24 -18.97 4.98
C ASN A 23 22.25 -20.50 5.00
N VAL A 24 21.31 -21.15 4.32
CA VAL A 24 21.25 -22.61 4.17
C VAL A 24 21.03 -22.95 2.70
N HIS A 25 21.87 -23.86 2.20
CA HIS A 25 21.93 -24.25 0.80
C HIS A 25 21.45 -25.69 0.61
N ALA A 26 20.79 -25.92 -0.53
CA ALA A 26 20.77 -27.15 -1.33
C ALA A 26 20.25 -28.48 -0.74
N ALA A 27 19.27 -29.04 -1.45
CA ALA A 27 19.14 -30.48 -1.71
C ALA A 27 18.65 -30.67 -3.17
N ALA A 28 19.08 -31.72 -3.88
CA ALA A 28 18.88 -31.88 -5.33
C ALA A 28 18.59 -33.33 -5.76
N ALA A 29 17.66 -33.49 -6.71
CA ALA A 29 17.45 -34.61 -7.67
C ALA A 29 16.24 -34.24 -8.57
N ALA A 30 16.34 -34.08 -9.90
CA ALA A 30 16.36 -35.14 -10.94
C ALA A 30 15.18 -36.14 -10.80
N GLY A 31 14.09 -36.19 -11.58
CA GLY A 31 13.68 -35.59 -12.88
C GLY A 31 12.21 -36.01 -13.18
N THR A 32 11.62 -36.10 -14.39
CA THR A 32 12.02 -35.83 -15.80
C THR A 32 10.74 -35.78 -16.69
N ALA A 33 10.72 -34.87 -17.69
CA ALA A 33 9.83 -34.78 -18.89
C ALA A 33 8.30 -34.53 -18.77
N GLY A 34 7.82 -33.46 -19.45
CA GLY A 34 6.40 -33.15 -19.63
C GLY A 34 6.09 -31.72 -20.16
N ASN A 35 6.58 -31.35 -21.35
CA ASN A 35 6.35 -30.04 -22.02
C ASN A 35 4.88 -29.86 -22.45
N ASN A 36 4.24 -28.68 -22.60
CA ASN A 36 4.64 -27.25 -22.73
C ASN A 36 3.48 -26.34 -22.23
N PRO A 37 3.75 -25.09 -21.80
CA PRO A 37 2.82 -23.97 -21.98
C PRO A 37 3.43 -22.81 -22.81
N SER A 38 2.61 -22.17 -23.65
CA SER A 38 3.02 -21.01 -24.46
C SER A 38 3.40 -19.80 -23.60
N ALA A 39 4.67 -19.39 -23.64
CA ALA A 39 5.12 -18.13 -23.06
C ALA A 39 4.86 -16.97 -24.03
N SER A 40 3.88 -16.12 -23.73
CA SER A 40 3.71 -14.82 -24.36
C SER A 40 4.75 -13.83 -23.84
N THR A 41 5.98 -13.95 -24.36
CA THR A 41 7.07 -13.02 -24.06
C THR A 41 6.75 -11.62 -24.63
N SER A 42 6.30 -10.72 -23.78
CA SER A 42 6.18 -9.30 -24.09
C SER A 42 7.57 -8.66 -24.18
N ASN A 43 8.19 -8.75 -25.35
CA ASN A 43 9.45 -8.06 -25.63
C ASN A 43 9.25 -6.54 -25.53
N THR A 44 9.88 -5.91 -24.53
CA THR A 44 10.01 -4.45 -24.46
C THR A 44 11.02 -3.98 -25.50
N ALA A 45 10.61 -3.97 -26.77
CA ALA A 45 11.40 -3.44 -27.87
C ALA A 45 11.43 -1.90 -27.78
N GLN A 46 12.62 -1.33 -27.58
CA GLN A 46 12.84 0.10 -27.73
C GLN A 46 12.54 0.52 -29.18
N HIS A 47 11.56 1.40 -29.37
CA HIS A 47 11.35 2.10 -30.64
C HIS A 47 11.68 3.59 -30.50
N THR A 48 12.91 3.94 -30.86
CA THR A 48 13.29 5.31 -31.20
C THR A 48 13.10 5.53 -32.70
N ALA A 49 12.13 6.34 -33.13
CA ALA A 49 12.24 7.24 -34.29
C ALA A 49 10.98 8.09 -34.55
N ALA A 50 11.17 9.41 -34.49
CA ALA A 50 10.59 10.44 -35.37
C ALA A 50 9.10 10.36 -35.82
N GLY A 51 8.30 11.30 -35.26
CA GLY A 51 7.58 12.25 -36.11
C GLY A 51 6.17 11.91 -36.59
N SER A 52 5.20 11.81 -35.68
CA SER A 52 3.78 11.89 -36.06
C SER A 52 2.92 12.56 -34.98
N ASN A 53 2.42 13.77 -35.27
CA ASN A 53 1.28 14.46 -34.64
C ASN A 53 0.88 13.94 -33.23
N GLU A 54 1.64 14.34 -32.21
CA GLU A 54 1.42 13.97 -30.80
C GLU A 54 0.04 14.43 -30.31
N LYS A 55 -0.95 13.55 -30.44
CA LYS A 55 -2.14 13.63 -29.58
C LYS A 55 -1.65 13.47 -28.14
N PRO A 56 -1.99 14.39 -27.21
CA PRO A 56 -1.51 14.28 -25.84
C PRO A 56 -1.89 12.91 -25.28
N HIS A 57 -0.89 12.18 -24.79
CA HIS A 57 -1.08 10.85 -24.22
C HIS A 57 -2.19 10.93 -23.17
N ILE A 58 -3.31 10.24 -23.38
CA ILE A 58 -4.58 10.48 -22.65
C ILE A 58 -4.42 10.41 -21.13
N PHE A 59 -3.46 9.63 -20.66
CA PHE A 59 -3.15 9.40 -19.25
C PHE A 59 -1.99 10.26 -18.71
N SER A 60 -1.49 11.28 -19.43
CA SER A 60 -0.33 12.10 -19.03
C SER A 60 -0.48 12.81 -17.67
N ASN A 61 -1.73 13.02 -17.23
CA ASN A 61 -2.07 13.62 -15.93
C ASN A 61 -2.34 12.59 -14.82
N VAL A 62 -2.40 11.29 -15.16
CA VAL A 62 -2.63 10.20 -14.19
C VAL A 62 -1.27 9.67 -13.75
N ARG A 63 -1.00 9.71 -12.45
CA ARG A 63 0.16 9.02 -11.89
C ARG A 63 -0.21 7.55 -11.65
N PRO A 64 0.57 6.58 -12.15
CA PRO A 64 0.51 5.22 -11.64
C PRO A 64 0.70 5.24 -10.12
N THR A 65 -0.03 4.37 -9.42
CA THR A 65 0.28 4.08 -8.02
C THR A 65 1.28 2.93 -7.98
N GLU A 66 2.35 3.11 -7.22
CA GLU A 66 3.34 2.08 -6.93
C GLU A 66 3.07 1.39 -5.58
N ASP A 67 1.96 1.75 -4.91
CA ASP A 67 1.53 1.09 -3.69
C ASP A 67 1.00 -0.32 -4.03
N ALA A 68 1.67 -1.34 -3.50
CA ALA A 68 1.28 -2.73 -3.67
C ALA A 68 -0.16 -2.99 -3.23
N TRP A 69 -0.68 -2.23 -2.25
CA TRP A 69 -2.08 -2.32 -1.84
C TRP A 69 -3.03 -1.94 -2.96
N ASP A 70 -2.88 -0.72 -3.49
CA ASP A 70 -3.79 -0.16 -4.48
C ASP A 70 -3.70 -0.95 -5.81
N ILE A 71 -2.51 -1.44 -6.16
CA ILE A 71 -2.31 -2.35 -7.31
C ILE A 71 -3.10 -3.66 -7.12
N LEU A 72 -3.01 -4.29 -5.95
CA LEU A 72 -3.73 -5.53 -5.66
C LEU A 72 -5.25 -5.32 -5.56
N LEU A 73 -5.68 -4.18 -5.01
CA LEU A 73 -7.09 -3.79 -4.93
C LEU A 73 -7.67 -3.57 -6.34
N ALA A 74 -7.03 -2.77 -7.18
CA ALA A 74 -7.46 -2.51 -8.56
C ALA A 74 -7.51 -3.82 -9.38
N ARG A 75 -6.57 -4.75 -9.14
CA ARG A 75 -6.61 -6.09 -9.74
C ARG A 75 -7.81 -6.91 -9.24
N SER A 76 -8.10 -6.86 -7.93
CA SER A 76 -9.26 -7.54 -7.33
C SER A 76 -10.58 -6.98 -7.86
N GLU A 77 -10.69 -5.65 -8.01
CA GLU A 77 -11.84 -4.95 -8.59
C GLU A 77 -12.05 -5.36 -10.06
N GLY A 78 -10.99 -5.36 -10.87
CA GLY A 78 -11.05 -5.79 -12.26
C GLY A 78 -11.48 -7.25 -12.42
N LEU A 79 -10.93 -8.16 -11.60
CA LEU A 79 -11.32 -9.57 -11.59
C LEU A 79 -12.80 -9.73 -11.19
N HIS A 80 -13.26 -9.00 -10.17
CA HIS A 80 -14.66 -9.04 -9.71
C HIS A 80 -15.62 -8.53 -10.79
N ALA A 81 -15.33 -7.38 -11.40
CA ALA A 81 -16.13 -6.79 -12.48
C ALA A 81 -16.20 -7.68 -13.73
N HIS A 82 -15.18 -8.51 -13.98
CA HIS A 82 -15.17 -9.51 -15.06
C HIS A 82 -15.71 -10.88 -14.64
N GLY A 83 -16.36 -11.01 -13.48
CA GLY A 83 -16.99 -12.26 -13.03
C GLY A 83 -16.03 -13.34 -12.49
N HIS A 84 -14.75 -13.01 -12.31
CA HIS A 84 -13.73 -13.92 -11.75
C HIS A 84 -13.78 -13.92 -10.21
N GLY A 85 -14.99 -14.08 -9.65
CA GLY A 85 -15.27 -13.90 -8.21
C GLY A 85 -14.40 -14.74 -7.28
N ARG A 86 -14.00 -15.95 -7.70
CA ARG A 86 -13.05 -16.79 -6.93
C ARG A 86 -11.66 -16.15 -6.80
N GLU A 87 -11.11 -15.60 -7.88
CA GLU A 87 -9.79 -14.98 -7.86
C GLU A 87 -9.83 -13.62 -7.13
N ALA A 88 -10.88 -12.84 -7.36
CA ALA A 88 -11.15 -11.62 -6.61
C ALA A 88 -11.27 -11.90 -5.10
N CYS A 89 -12.01 -12.94 -4.69
CA CYS A 89 -12.15 -13.32 -3.29
C CYS A 89 -10.80 -13.71 -2.65
N ILE A 90 -9.95 -14.48 -3.35
CA ILE A 90 -8.61 -14.83 -2.85
C ILE A 90 -7.73 -13.59 -2.60
N LEU A 91 -7.83 -12.56 -3.46
CA LEU A 91 -7.12 -11.29 -3.23
C LEU A 91 -7.77 -10.46 -2.12
N ALA A 92 -9.11 -10.39 -2.09
CA ALA A 92 -9.86 -9.65 -1.09
C ALA A 92 -9.66 -10.18 0.33
N VAL A 93 -9.54 -11.50 0.53
CA VAL A 93 -9.22 -12.11 1.84
C VAL A 93 -7.83 -11.65 2.31
N ARG A 94 -6.81 -11.69 1.44
CA ARG A 94 -5.44 -11.27 1.79
C ARG A 94 -5.38 -9.78 2.15
N LEU A 95 -6.04 -8.94 1.36
CA LEU A 95 -6.16 -7.50 1.63
C LEU A 95 -6.92 -7.25 2.95
N ALA A 96 -8.00 -7.98 3.20
CA ALA A 96 -8.75 -7.87 4.46
C ALA A 96 -7.91 -8.26 5.68
N GLU A 97 -7.20 -9.39 5.64
CA GLU A 97 -6.35 -9.85 6.72
C GLU A 97 -5.20 -8.87 7.00
N GLU A 98 -4.55 -8.35 5.95
CA GLU A 98 -3.51 -7.34 6.09
C GLU A 98 -4.07 -6.02 6.67
N MET A 99 -5.31 -5.62 6.33
CA MET A 99 -5.91 -4.40 6.88
C MET A 99 -6.26 -4.55 8.36
N LEU A 100 -6.58 -5.77 8.79
CA LEU A 100 -6.85 -6.11 10.19
C LEU A 100 -5.56 -6.30 11.00
N ALA A 101 -4.47 -6.70 10.35
CA ALA A 101 -3.13 -6.77 10.95
C ALA A 101 -2.50 -5.37 11.10
N ASN A 102 -2.67 -4.52 10.08
CA ASN A 102 -2.07 -3.20 9.97
C ASN A 102 -3.14 -2.11 9.70
N PRO A 103 -4.00 -1.80 10.69
CA PRO A 103 -5.12 -0.88 10.50
C PRO A 103 -4.66 0.56 10.20
N PRO A 104 -5.38 1.29 9.32
CA PRO A 104 -5.02 2.66 8.96
C PRO A 104 -5.16 3.60 10.16
N ASN A 105 -4.12 4.42 10.40
CA ASN A 105 -4.13 5.36 11.51
C ASN A 105 -5.02 6.58 11.21
N LEU A 106 -6.28 6.49 11.61
CA LEU A 106 -7.25 7.59 11.57
C LEU A 106 -7.27 8.42 12.87
N MET A 107 -6.55 8.00 13.92
CA MET A 107 -6.53 8.63 15.24
C MET A 107 -5.36 9.61 15.38
N VAL A 108 -5.49 10.78 14.77
CA VAL A 108 -4.54 11.89 14.94
C VAL A 108 -5.12 12.96 15.87
N GLU A 109 -4.37 13.34 16.90
CA GLU A 109 -4.69 14.52 17.71
C GLU A 109 -4.43 15.77 16.88
N LEU A 110 -5.49 16.50 16.52
CA LEU A 110 -5.35 17.75 15.77
C LEU A 110 -4.69 18.81 16.67
N PRO A 111 -3.60 19.47 16.23
CA PRO A 111 -3.02 20.59 16.96
C PRO A 111 -4.08 21.67 17.20
N GLN A 112 -4.18 22.14 18.46
CA GLN A 112 -5.17 23.16 18.84
C GLN A 112 -4.97 24.43 18.02
N MET A 113 -5.85 24.64 17.04
CA MET A 113 -5.64 25.67 16.03
C MET A 113 -5.79 27.07 16.64
N PRO A 114 -4.83 28.00 16.46
CA PRO A 114 -4.93 29.34 17.02
C PRO A 114 -6.21 30.05 16.55
N LYS A 115 -7.01 30.55 17.49
CA LYS A 115 -8.31 31.21 17.24
C LYS A 115 -8.16 32.53 16.49
N ARG A 116 -7.90 32.47 15.17
CA ARG A 116 -7.84 33.67 14.31
C ARG A 116 -9.25 34.24 14.13
N LYS A 117 -9.48 35.44 14.67
CA LYS A 117 -10.72 36.21 14.54
C LYS A 117 -10.80 36.84 13.13
N GLY A 118 -11.25 36.06 12.14
CA GLY A 118 -11.36 36.49 10.74
C GLY A 118 -12.32 35.61 9.94
N LYS A 119 -12.99 36.19 8.93
CA LYS A 119 -14.19 35.61 8.26
C LYS A 119 -13.87 34.59 7.16
N ASN A 120 -12.74 33.89 7.25
CA ASN A 120 -12.29 32.91 6.25
C ASN A 120 -12.36 31.49 6.83
N LYS A 121 -13.02 30.57 6.11
CA LYS A 121 -13.06 29.13 6.45
C LYS A 121 -11.69 28.50 6.16
N ASN A 122 -10.73 28.68 7.05
CA ASN A 122 -9.42 28.05 6.95
C ASN A 122 -9.55 26.55 7.29
N ILE A 123 -9.68 25.71 6.27
CA ILE A 123 -9.69 24.25 6.42
C ILE A 123 -8.27 23.83 6.83
N ASN A 124 -8.15 23.18 7.98
CA ASN A 124 -6.86 22.68 8.45
C ASN A 124 -6.39 21.57 7.49
N PRO A 125 -5.16 21.63 6.93
CA PRO A 125 -4.67 20.62 5.99
C PRO A 125 -4.60 19.22 6.59
N ILE A 126 -4.38 19.10 7.90
CA ILE A 126 -4.43 17.82 8.63
C ILE A 126 -5.86 17.26 8.61
N SER A 127 -6.87 18.10 8.88
CA SER A 127 -8.28 17.68 8.80
C SER A 127 -8.66 17.22 7.40
N HIS A 128 -8.23 17.95 6.36
CA HIS A 128 -8.50 17.55 4.98
C HIS A 128 -7.83 16.21 4.63
N HIS A 129 -6.56 16.02 5.01
CA HIS A 129 -5.86 14.75 4.82
C HIS A 129 -6.57 13.59 5.55
N LEU A 130 -7.01 13.78 6.80
CA LEU A 130 -7.78 12.78 7.53
C LEU A 130 -9.11 12.44 6.85
N THR A 131 -9.83 13.44 6.31
CA THR A 131 -11.05 13.17 5.52
C THR A 131 -10.74 12.35 4.27
N VAL A 132 -9.71 12.71 3.50
CA VAL A 132 -9.31 11.97 2.28
C VAL A 132 -8.89 10.53 2.62
N LEU A 133 -8.08 10.35 3.68
CA LEU A 133 -7.65 9.04 4.15
C LEU A 133 -8.84 8.18 4.61
N ALA A 134 -9.73 8.74 5.43
CA ALA A 134 -10.94 8.05 5.88
C ALA A 134 -11.87 7.69 4.72
N SER A 135 -12.08 8.58 3.74
CA SER A 135 -12.87 8.29 2.53
C SER A 135 -12.25 7.16 1.71
N SER A 136 -10.92 7.17 1.52
CA SER A 136 -10.20 6.07 0.84
C SER A 136 -10.37 4.75 1.59
N THR A 137 -10.18 4.74 2.91
CA THR A 137 -10.41 3.56 3.76
C THR A 137 -11.84 3.04 3.64
N LEU A 138 -12.85 3.91 3.71
CA LEU A 138 -14.26 3.52 3.55
C LEU A 138 -14.56 2.90 2.19
N SER A 139 -14.00 3.44 1.09
CA SER A 139 -14.13 2.82 -0.24
C SER A 139 -13.46 1.44 -0.29
N LYS A 140 -12.25 1.29 0.28
CA LYS A 140 -11.55 0.00 0.38
C LYS A 140 -12.37 -1.02 1.18
N CYS A 141 -12.88 -0.65 2.35
CA CYS A 141 -13.76 -1.50 3.16
C CYS A 141 -15.05 -1.89 2.43
N ALA A 142 -15.69 -0.95 1.73
CA ALA A 142 -16.94 -1.22 1.00
C ALA A 142 -16.77 -2.24 -0.13
N PHE A 143 -15.67 -2.14 -0.90
CA PHE A 143 -15.35 -3.15 -1.91
C PHE A 143 -15.04 -4.51 -1.28
N LEU A 144 -14.20 -4.55 -0.24
CA LEU A 144 -13.86 -5.82 0.44
C LEU A 144 -15.10 -6.48 1.08
N CYS A 145 -15.92 -5.72 1.81
CA CYS A 145 -17.17 -6.24 2.39
C CYS A 145 -18.13 -6.73 1.28
N THR A 146 -18.14 -6.12 0.07
CA THR A 146 -18.87 -6.64 -1.10
C THR A 146 -18.38 -8.02 -1.52
N VAL A 147 -17.11 -8.16 -1.94
CA VAL A 147 -16.57 -9.42 -2.50
C VAL A 147 -16.58 -10.56 -1.47
N LEU A 148 -16.30 -10.25 -0.20
CA LEU A 148 -16.33 -11.25 0.86
C LEU A 148 -17.75 -11.71 1.20
N SER A 149 -18.77 -10.87 1.00
CA SER A 149 -20.19 -11.23 1.22
C SER A 149 -20.77 -12.18 0.17
N GLU A 150 -20.04 -12.48 -0.91
CA GLU A 150 -20.43 -13.50 -1.89
C GLU A 150 -20.13 -14.94 -1.40
N ASN A 151 -19.29 -15.08 -0.36
CA ASN A 151 -18.80 -16.38 0.12
C ASN A 151 -19.01 -16.49 1.64
N SER A 152 -19.92 -17.36 2.07
CA SER A 152 -20.32 -17.49 3.49
C SER A 152 -19.19 -17.84 4.45
N GLU A 153 -18.15 -18.53 3.97
CA GLU A 153 -16.93 -18.83 4.73
C GLU A 153 -16.21 -17.55 5.21
N HIS A 154 -16.32 -16.45 4.47
CA HIS A 154 -15.59 -15.20 4.72
C HIS A 154 -16.41 -14.10 5.41
N PHE A 155 -17.68 -14.36 5.76
CA PHE A 155 -18.54 -13.39 6.46
C PHE A 155 -17.92 -12.87 7.77
N HIS A 156 -17.21 -13.74 8.49
CA HIS A 156 -16.52 -13.39 9.73
C HIS A 156 -15.37 -12.38 9.50
N ILE A 157 -14.73 -12.39 8.32
CA ILE A 157 -13.71 -11.42 7.93
C ILE A 157 -14.40 -10.10 7.55
N ALA A 158 -15.42 -10.15 6.67
CA ALA A 158 -16.18 -8.97 6.25
C ALA A 158 -16.71 -8.17 7.46
N PHE A 159 -17.28 -8.84 8.46
CA PHE A 159 -17.77 -8.22 9.69
C PHE A 159 -16.66 -7.52 10.50
N ARG A 160 -15.46 -8.11 10.57
CA ARG A 160 -14.30 -7.52 11.27
C ARG A 160 -13.72 -6.30 10.58
N ILE A 161 -13.84 -6.18 9.25
CA ILE A 161 -13.38 -5.00 8.49
C ILE A 161 -14.34 -3.83 8.65
N CYS A 162 -15.63 -4.14 8.73
CA CYS A 162 -16.71 -3.16 8.72
C CYS A 162 -17.13 -2.68 10.14
N LEU A 163 -16.36 -2.99 11.21
CA LEU A 163 -16.57 -2.60 12.62
C LEU A 163 -15.28 -2.22 13.37
#